data_AF-A0A9N8NDP6-F1
#
_entry.id   AF-A0A9N8NDP6-F1
#
_cell.length_a   1.000
_cell.length_b   1.000
_cell.length_c   1.000
_cell.angle_alpha   90.00
_cell.angle_beta   90.00
_cell.angle_gamma   90.00
#
_symmetry.space_group_name_H-M   'P 1'
#
loop_
_entity.id
_entity.type
_entity.pdbx_description
1 polymer ?
#
loop_
_entity_poly.entity_id
_entity_poly.type
_entity_poly.pdbx_seq_one_letter_code
_entity_poly.pdbx_strand_id
1 'polypeptide(L)'
;MDNGNGSLMRVSPLAVWHTGTDEALVKDAHLQSLPTHAHSRSLVACAFYCLLARGYLRKFDDPWSWADQRLEAVYDAWPRQQEKTFFLSELKVLRSFSKTDRPRGTGYVIDTLWSAKQALEEESFEDVVRTAILFGHDTDTTAAVAGGLAGIRFGLAGIPERWLTPLRGFALVAPLVSSLMARTTEVDCNRE
;
A
#
# COMPACT_ATOMS: atom_id res chain seq x y z
N MET A 1 -11.15 15.24 -12.15
CA MET A 1 -10.42 14.93 -10.91
C MET A 1 -9.21 14.13 -11.31
N ASP A 2 -8.03 14.71 -11.15
CA ASP A 2 -6.79 13.98 -11.43
C ASP A 2 -6.70 12.82 -10.45
N ASN A 3 -6.39 11.61 -10.94
CA ASN A 3 -6.27 10.38 -10.15
C ASN A 3 -4.98 10.43 -9.31
N GLY A 4 -4.97 11.38 -8.38
CA GLY A 4 -3.84 11.77 -7.54
C GLY A 4 -3.56 10.80 -6.42
N ASN A 5 -2.42 11.00 -5.77
CA ASN A 5 -1.86 10.06 -4.82
C ASN A 5 -2.40 10.21 -3.38
N GLY A 6 -3.22 11.23 -3.11
CA GLY A 6 -3.50 11.69 -1.75
C GLY A 6 -4.22 10.67 -0.85
N SER A 7 -4.98 9.74 -1.43
CA SER A 7 -5.57 8.63 -0.69
C SER A 7 -4.59 7.49 -0.44
N LEU A 8 -3.79 7.15 -1.46
CA LEU A 8 -2.81 6.07 -1.38
C LEU A 8 -1.69 6.38 -0.38
N MET A 9 -1.19 7.62 -0.36
CA MET A 9 -0.05 8.01 0.50
C MET A 9 -0.32 7.87 2.01
N ARG A 10 -1.59 7.70 2.41
CA ARG A 10 -2.01 7.61 3.82
C ARG A 10 -2.72 6.30 4.17
N VAL A 11 -2.78 5.33 3.26
CA VAL A 11 -3.54 4.08 3.49
C VAL A 11 -2.81 3.08 4.39
N SER A 12 -1.49 3.22 4.55
CA SER A 12 -0.65 2.23 5.25
C SER A 12 -1.13 1.84 6.66
N PRO A 13 -1.56 2.76 7.54
CA PRO A 13 -2.05 2.40 8.87
C PRO A 13 -3.23 1.42 8.85
N LEU A 14 -4.13 1.52 7.87
CA LEU A 14 -5.26 0.60 7.72
C LEU A 14 -4.78 -0.83 7.47
N ALA A 15 -3.77 -0.99 6.62
CA ALA A 15 -3.25 -2.31 6.26
C ALA A 15 -2.61 -3.03 7.45
N VAL A 16 -1.92 -2.29 8.32
CA VAL A 16 -1.26 -2.84 9.53
C VAL A 16 -2.27 -3.14 10.64
N TRP A 17 -3.30 -2.31 10.78
CA TRP A 17 -4.30 -2.43 11.84
C TRP A 17 -5.35 -3.53 11.58
N HIS A 18 -5.69 -3.79 10.32
CA HIS A 18 -6.88 -4.58 9.99
C HIS A 18 -6.65 -6.10 10.11
N THR A 19 -7.43 -6.75 10.97
CA THR A 19 -7.38 -8.21 11.28
C THR A 19 -8.51 -9.05 10.66
N GLY A 20 -9.47 -8.41 9.98
CA GLY A 20 -10.56 -9.10 9.27
C GLY A 20 -10.12 -9.79 7.97
N THR A 21 -11.10 -10.28 7.21
CA THR A 21 -10.86 -10.96 5.92
C THR A 21 -10.26 -10.04 4.87
N ASP A 22 -9.81 -10.59 3.74
CA ASP A 22 -9.29 -9.77 2.63
C ASP A 22 -10.40 -8.97 1.96
N GLU A 23 -11.63 -9.50 1.89
CA GLU A 23 -12.82 -8.80 1.41
C GLU A 23 -13.15 -7.59 2.29
N ALA A 24 -13.06 -7.75 3.62
CA ALA A 24 -13.25 -6.65 4.56
C ALA A 24 -12.15 -5.59 4.38
N LEU A 25 -10.89 -6.00 4.22
CA LEU A 25 -9.78 -5.07 3.99
C LEU A 25 -9.98 -4.26 2.70
N VAL A 26 -10.38 -4.91 1.62
CA VAL A 26 -10.64 -4.23 0.33
C VAL A 26 -11.78 -3.22 0.47
N LYS A 27 -12.86 -3.57 1.18
CA LYS A 27 -13.97 -2.65 1.46
C LYS A 27 -13.52 -1.45 2.30
N ASP A 28 -12.76 -1.68 3.36
CA ASP A 28 -12.27 -0.61 4.23
C ASP A 28 -11.27 0.29 3.49
N ALA A 29 -10.45 -0.27 2.61
CA ALA A 29 -9.55 0.48 1.73
C ALA A 29 -10.31 1.37 0.74
N HIS A 30 -11.48 0.93 0.26
CA HIS A 30 -12.38 1.79 -0.51
C HIS A 30 -12.96 2.89 0.38
N LEU A 31 -13.50 2.52 1.55
CA LEU A 31 -14.16 3.45 2.47
C LEU A 31 -13.25 4.60 2.92
N GLN A 32 -11.98 4.35 3.22
CA GLN A 32 -11.05 5.43 3.61
C GLN A 32 -10.76 6.40 2.46
N SER A 33 -10.85 5.93 1.21
CA SER A 33 -10.54 6.74 0.02
C SER A 33 -11.70 7.64 -0.38
N LEU A 34 -12.94 7.14 -0.27
CA LEU A 34 -14.16 7.82 -0.72
C LEU A 34 -14.31 9.29 -0.31
N PRO A 35 -13.99 9.72 0.93
CA PRO A 35 -14.19 11.11 1.35
C PRO A 35 -13.40 12.15 0.53
N THR A 36 -12.31 11.75 -0.13
CA THR A 36 -11.43 12.69 -0.85
C THR A 36 -11.07 12.24 -2.27
N HIS A 37 -11.05 10.93 -2.53
CA HIS A 37 -10.66 10.33 -3.79
C HIS A 37 -11.64 9.19 -4.09
N ALA A 38 -12.83 9.54 -4.58
CA ALA A 38 -13.91 8.59 -4.84
C ALA A 38 -13.78 7.85 -6.19
N HIS A 39 -12.81 8.23 -7.02
CA HIS A 39 -12.61 7.59 -8.31
C HIS A 39 -12.17 6.12 -8.13
N SER A 40 -12.77 5.19 -8.88
CA SER A 40 -12.53 3.74 -8.81
C SER A 40 -11.05 3.38 -8.82
N ARG A 41 -10.25 4.05 -9.67
CA ARG A 41 -8.79 3.90 -9.70
C ARG A 41 -8.11 4.10 -8.35
N SER A 42 -8.47 5.13 -7.61
CA SER A 42 -7.92 5.40 -6.27
C SER A 42 -8.35 4.31 -5.28
N LEU A 43 -9.61 3.86 -5.36
CA LEU A 43 -10.12 2.77 -4.54
C LEU A 43 -9.35 1.46 -4.78
N VAL A 44 -9.16 1.11 -6.06
CA VAL A 44 -8.41 -0.10 -6.48
C VAL A 44 -6.95 0.00 -6.06
N ALA A 45 -6.29 1.14 -6.25
CA ALA A 45 -4.91 1.35 -5.83
C ALA A 45 -4.72 1.18 -4.32
N CYS A 46 -5.63 1.75 -3.51
CA CYS A 46 -5.59 1.61 -2.05
C CYS A 46 -5.83 0.16 -1.62
N ALA A 47 -6.83 -0.51 -2.21
CA ALA A 47 -7.11 -1.92 -1.92
C ALA A 47 -5.93 -2.82 -2.29
N PHE A 48 -5.30 -2.58 -3.43
CA PHE A 48 -4.11 -3.30 -3.87
C PHE A 48 -2.94 -3.10 -2.90
N TYR A 49 -2.64 -1.85 -2.51
CA TYR A 49 -1.62 -1.56 -1.50
C TYR A 49 -1.89 -2.30 -0.19
N CYS A 50 -3.12 -2.28 0.31
CA CYS A 50 -3.48 -2.95 1.55
C CYS A 50 -3.25 -4.46 1.48
N LEU A 51 -3.58 -5.09 0.36
CA LEU A 51 -3.27 -6.51 0.14
C LEU A 51 -1.76 -6.72 0.03
N LEU A 52 -1.00 -5.90 -0.69
CA LEU A 52 0.46 -6.01 -0.74
C LEU A 52 1.07 -5.99 0.67
N ALA A 53 0.70 -4.99 1.48
CA ALA A 53 1.15 -4.86 2.85
C ALA A 53 0.78 -6.11 3.69
N ARG A 54 -0.44 -6.63 3.55
CA ARG A 54 -0.86 -7.89 4.19
C ARG A 54 -0.04 -9.10 3.72
N GLY A 55 0.27 -9.18 2.43
CA GLY A 55 1.11 -10.24 1.88
C GLY A 55 2.53 -10.22 2.45
N TYR A 56 3.13 -9.03 2.58
CA TYR A 56 4.41 -8.86 3.27
C TYR A 56 4.33 -9.24 4.75
N LEU A 57 3.29 -8.79 5.47
CA LEU A 57 3.07 -9.16 6.88
C LEU A 57 2.92 -10.68 7.08
N ARG A 58 2.24 -11.36 6.15
CA ARG A 58 2.07 -12.81 6.12
C ARG A 58 3.26 -13.56 5.54
N LYS A 59 4.33 -12.85 5.12
CA LYS A 59 5.56 -13.41 4.56
C LYS A 59 5.32 -14.34 3.35
N PHE A 60 4.39 -13.98 2.47
CA PHE A 60 4.26 -14.69 1.20
C PHE A 60 5.51 -14.46 0.33
N ASP A 61 5.90 -15.48 -0.44
CA ASP A 61 7.08 -15.42 -1.32
C ASP A 61 6.94 -14.35 -2.41
N ASP A 62 5.73 -14.23 -2.98
CA ASP A 62 5.39 -13.20 -3.96
C ASP A 62 4.12 -12.44 -3.54
N PRO A 63 4.26 -11.42 -2.67
CA PRO A 63 3.13 -10.60 -2.22
C PRO A 63 2.44 -9.87 -3.38
N TRP A 64 3.16 -9.55 -4.46
CA TRP A 64 2.62 -8.81 -5.60
C TRP A 64 1.67 -9.66 -6.44
N SER A 65 2.11 -10.86 -6.82
CA SER A 65 1.26 -11.81 -7.54
C SER A 65 0.09 -12.25 -6.67
N TRP A 66 0.31 -12.49 -5.38
CA TRP A 66 -0.76 -12.82 -4.44
C TRP A 66 -1.81 -11.71 -4.34
N ALA A 67 -1.39 -10.45 -4.14
CA ALA A 67 -2.32 -9.33 -4.02
C ALA A 67 -3.14 -9.11 -5.30
N ASP A 68 -2.53 -9.28 -6.47
CA ASP A 68 -3.21 -9.16 -7.76
C ASP A 68 -4.31 -10.21 -7.93
N GLN A 69 -3.97 -11.48 -7.72
CA GLN A 69 -4.92 -12.59 -7.82
C GLN A 69 -6.03 -12.48 -6.76
N ARG A 70 -5.66 -12.10 -5.52
CA ARG A 70 -6.62 -11.96 -4.44
C ARG A 70 -7.58 -10.82 -4.69
N LEU A 71 -7.11 -9.69 -5.18
CA LEU A 71 -7.95 -8.54 -5.48
C LEU A 71 -8.93 -8.84 -6.63
N GLU A 72 -8.48 -9.54 -7.66
CA GLU A 72 -9.34 -10.03 -8.74
C GLU A 72 -10.45 -10.93 -8.20
N ALA A 73 -10.10 -11.92 -7.37
CA ALA A 73 -11.08 -12.82 -6.75
C ALA A 73 -12.12 -12.09 -5.88
N VAL A 74 -11.68 -11.08 -5.10
CA VAL A 74 -12.59 -10.25 -4.30
C VAL A 74 -13.54 -9.45 -5.19
N TYR A 75 -13.05 -8.87 -6.28
CA TYR A 75 -13.89 -8.12 -7.22
C TYR A 75 -14.79 -9.03 -8.06
N ASP A 76 -14.38 -10.25 -8.35
CA ASP A 76 -15.22 -11.21 -9.05
C ASP A 76 -16.44 -11.64 -8.23
N ALA A 77 -16.28 -11.74 -6.92
CA ALA A 77 -17.36 -11.98 -5.97
C ALA A 77 -18.12 -10.70 -5.55
N TRP A 78 -17.84 -9.54 -6.18
CA TRP A 78 -18.43 -8.27 -5.75
C TRP A 78 -19.94 -8.22 -6.04
N PRO A 79 -20.81 -7.87 -5.06
CA PRO A 79 -22.27 -8.01 -5.21
C PRO A 79 -22.89 -7.12 -6.30
N ARG A 80 -22.35 -5.92 -6.51
CA ARG A 80 -22.90 -4.95 -7.47
C ARG A 80 -22.18 -5.06 -8.80
N GLN A 81 -22.88 -5.57 -9.82
CA GLN A 81 -22.31 -5.85 -11.15
C GLN A 81 -21.68 -4.62 -11.81
N GLN A 82 -22.29 -3.44 -11.65
CA GLN A 82 -21.75 -2.19 -12.20
C GLN A 82 -20.42 -1.82 -11.55
N GLU A 83 -20.32 -1.90 -10.22
CA GLU A 83 -19.08 -1.64 -9.48
C GLU A 83 -17.99 -2.65 -9.82
N LYS A 84 -18.35 -3.94 -9.86
CA LYS A 84 -17.48 -5.04 -10.29
C LYS A 84 -16.79 -4.70 -11.62
N THR A 85 -17.58 -4.24 -12.60
CA THR A 85 -17.08 -3.90 -13.93
C THR A 85 -16.05 -2.77 -13.87
N PHE A 86 -16.33 -1.72 -13.09
CA PHE A 86 -15.39 -0.61 -12.91
C PHE A 86 -14.11 -1.07 -12.19
N PHE A 87 -14.20 -1.82 -11.10
CA PHE A 87 -13.03 -2.25 -10.34
C PHE A 87 -12.13 -3.21 -11.13
N LEU A 88 -12.71 -4.17 -11.84
CA LEU A 88 -11.93 -5.05 -12.72
C LEU A 88 -11.29 -4.28 -13.89
N SER A 89 -11.96 -3.24 -14.41
CA SER A 89 -11.36 -2.39 -15.44
C SER A 89 -10.14 -1.61 -14.93
N GLU A 90 -10.21 -1.06 -13.72
CA GLU A 90 -9.09 -0.34 -13.11
C GLU A 90 -7.95 -1.28 -12.67
N LEU A 91 -8.26 -2.50 -12.24
CA LEU A 91 -7.24 -3.53 -12.00
C LEU A 91 -6.49 -3.88 -13.29
N LYS A 92 -7.19 -3.95 -14.43
CA LYS A 92 -6.53 -4.12 -15.75
C LYS A 92 -5.61 -2.96 -16.10
N VAL A 93 -6.00 -1.72 -15.81
CA VAL A 93 -5.15 -0.52 -15.99
C VAL A 93 -3.89 -0.62 -15.12
N LEU A 94 -4.03 -1.02 -13.86
CA LEU A 94 -2.90 -1.26 -12.97
C LEU A 94 -1.94 -2.29 -13.56
N ARG A 95 -2.45 -3.43 -14.04
CA ARG A 95 -1.66 -4.51 -14.67
C ARG A 95 -0.96 -4.07 -15.95
N SER A 96 -1.59 -3.21 -16.75
CA SER A 96 -1.05 -2.80 -18.06
C SER A 96 0.08 -1.79 -17.96
N PHE A 97 0.17 -1.03 -16.87
CA PHE A 97 1.14 0.07 -16.74
C PHE A 97 2.58 -0.36 -17.03
N SER A 98 3.04 -1.48 -16.45
CA SER A 98 4.40 -1.99 -16.69
C SER A 98 4.70 -2.39 -18.14
N LYS A 99 3.66 -2.54 -18.98
CA LYS A 99 3.79 -2.88 -20.41
C LYS A 99 3.90 -1.64 -21.29
N THR A 100 3.32 -0.52 -20.85
CA THR A 100 3.16 0.69 -21.68
C THR A 100 4.00 1.86 -21.18
N ASP A 101 4.40 1.84 -19.91
CA ASP A 101 4.97 2.97 -19.21
C ASP A 101 6.19 2.55 -18.39
N ARG A 102 6.98 3.55 -17.99
CA ARG A 102 8.09 3.38 -17.04
C ARG A 102 7.74 4.07 -15.72
N PRO A 103 8.18 3.52 -14.58
CA PRO A 103 8.03 4.19 -13.29
C PRO A 103 8.76 5.53 -13.27
N ARG A 104 8.06 6.60 -12.88
CA ARG A 104 8.57 7.98 -12.83
C ARG A 104 8.21 8.74 -11.56
N GLY A 105 7.42 8.18 -10.66
CA GLY A 105 7.07 8.83 -9.39
C GLY A 105 6.21 10.09 -9.57
N THR A 106 5.37 10.15 -10.61
CA THR A 106 4.50 11.30 -10.89
C THR A 106 3.32 11.38 -9.91
N GLY A 107 2.56 12.48 -9.99
CA GLY A 107 1.30 12.68 -9.27
C GLY A 107 0.17 11.72 -9.66
N TYR A 108 0.44 10.66 -10.43
CA TYR A 108 -0.53 9.68 -10.86
C TYR A 108 -0.44 8.40 -10.01
N VAL A 109 -1.56 7.99 -9.43
CA VAL A 109 -1.60 6.90 -8.43
C VAL A 109 -1.06 5.56 -8.92
N ILE A 110 -1.25 5.24 -10.21
CA ILE A 110 -0.74 3.99 -10.78
C ILE A 110 0.77 4.07 -10.97
N ASP A 111 1.28 5.20 -11.47
CA ASP A 111 2.73 5.40 -11.60
C ASP A 111 3.42 5.35 -10.23
N THR A 112 2.84 5.98 -9.21
CA THR A 112 3.35 5.92 -7.83
C THR A 112 3.45 4.48 -7.30
N LEU A 113 2.43 3.65 -7.51
CA LEU A 113 2.48 2.23 -7.11
C LEU A 113 3.59 1.47 -7.83
N TRP A 114 3.77 1.70 -9.12
CA TRP A 114 4.81 1.02 -9.91
C TRP A 114 6.21 1.55 -9.64
N SER A 115 6.36 2.83 -9.32
CA SER A 115 7.60 3.40 -8.79
C SER A 115 7.94 2.83 -7.43
N ALA A 116 6.96 2.67 -6.54
CA ALA A 116 7.16 1.98 -5.29
C ALA A 116 7.55 0.50 -5.50
N LYS A 117 6.95 -0.19 -6.48
CA LYS A 117 7.37 -1.55 -6.86
C LYS A 117 8.83 -1.62 -7.26
N GLN A 118 9.24 -0.74 -8.18
CA GLN A 118 10.60 -0.70 -8.70
C GLN A 118 11.60 -0.35 -7.59
N ALA A 119 11.27 0.60 -6.73
CA ALA A 119 12.09 0.93 -5.56
C ALA A 119 12.22 -0.25 -4.59
N LEU A 120 11.15 -1.03 -4.40
CA LEU A 120 11.17 -2.22 -3.54
C LEU A 120 12.03 -3.37 -4.08
N GLU A 121 12.60 -3.28 -5.28
CA GLU A 121 13.57 -4.27 -5.75
C GLU A 121 14.93 -4.16 -5.04
N GLU A 122 15.19 -3.03 -4.38
CA GLU A 122 16.40 -2.81 -3.58
C GLU A 122 16.46 -3.73 -2.34
N GLU A 123 17.67 -3.93 -1.82
CA GLU A 123 17.98 -4.89 -0.76
C GLU A 123 17.95 -4.29 0.65
N SER A 124 17.85 -2.96 0.78
CA SER A 124 17.83 -2.27 2.07
C SER A 124 16.73 -1.21 2.12
N PHE A 125 16.21 -0.93 3.33
CA PHE A 125 15.22 0.15 3.52
C PHE A 125 15.74 1.48 3.00
N GLU A 126 17.02 1.78 3.26
CA GLU A 126 17.65 3.01 2.81
C GLU A 126 17.64 3.11 1.28
N ASP A 127 18.06 2.06 0.59
CA ASP A 127 18.14 2.06 -0.87
C ASP A 127 16.74 2.13 -1.48
N VAL A 128 15.74 1.45 -0.91
CA VAL A 128 14.34 1.59 -1.36
C VAL A 128 13.89 3.06 -1.30
N VAL A 129 14.10 3.73 -0.17
CA VAL A 129 13.68 5.14 0.00
C VAL A 129 14.47 6.06 -0.93
N ARG A 130 15.79 5.83 -1.09
CA ARG A 130 16.62 6.61 -2.02
C ARG A 130 16.17 6.44 -3.46
N THR A 131 15.95 5.21 -3.91
CA THR A 131 15.47 4.91 -5.27
C THR A 131 14.09 5.51 -5.49
N ALA A 132 13.20 5.44 -4.51
CA ALA A 132 11.89 6.11 -4.57
C ALA A 132 12.00 7.64 -4.76
N ILE A 133 12.94 8.30 -4.06
CA ILE A 133 13.20 9.74 -4.22
C ILE A 133 13.82 10.05 -5.60
N LEU A 134 14.71 9.18 -6.09
CA LEU A 134 15.42 9.38 -7.35
C LEU A 134 14.53 9.35 -8.60
N PHE A 135 13.32 8.78 -8.52
CA PHE A 135 12.32 8.90 -9.60
C PHE A 135 11.93 10.35 -9.88
N GLY A 136 12.07 11.26 -8.89
CA GLY A 136 11.71 12.66 -9.03
C GLY A 136 10.20 12.89 -8.98
N HIS A 137 9.77 14.05 -9.49
CA HIS A 137 8.37 14.47 -9.52
C HIS A 137 7.70 14.51 -8.13
N ASP A 138 6.79 13.61 -7.80
CA ASP A 138 6.07 13.50 -6.53
C ASP A 138 6.87 12.59 -5.56
N THR A 139 8.05 13.08 -5.18
CA THR A 139 9.05 12.32 -4.43
C THR A 139 8.60 11.94 -3.03
N ASP A 140 7.89 12.83 -2.33
CA ASP A 140 7.41 12.61 -0.97
C ASP A 140 6.36 11.50 -0.94
N THR A 141 5.44 11.51 -1.89
CA THR A 141 4.42 10.45 -1.99
C THR A 141 5.04 9.11 -2.36
N THR A 142 5.90 9.07 -3.39
CA THR A 142 6.53 7.82 -3.82
C THR A 142 7.37 7.21 -2.70
N ALA A 143 8.13 8.04 -1.97
CA ALA A 143 8.89 7.61 -0.80
C ALA A 143 8.01 7.15 0.36
N ALA A 144 6.86 7.80 0.62
CA ALA A 144 5.93 7.38 1.67
C ALA A 144 5.28 6.02 1.36
N VAL A 145 4.86 5.80 0.11
CA VAL A 145 4.26 4.53 -0.34
C VAL A 145 5.29 3.39 -0.31
N ALA A 146 6.46 3.61 -0.91
CA ALA A 146 7.54 2.62 -0.93
C ALA A 146 8.07 2.35 0.49
N GLY A 147 8.31 3.40 1.27
CA GLY A 147 8.81 3.33 2.64
C GLY A 147 7.85 2.61 3.59
N GLY A 148 6.53 2.78 3.42
CA GLY A 148 5.54 2.02 4.20
C GLY A 148 5.64 0.50 3.98
N LEU A 149 5.79 0.06 2.72
CA LEU A 149 5.98 -1.35 2.40
C LEU A 149 7.37 -1.86 2.79
N ALA A 150 8.41 -1.04 2.61
CA ALA A 150 9.77 -1.34 3.01
C ALA A 150 9.89 -1.50 4.53
N GLY A 151 9.20 -0.66 5.30
CA GLY A 151 9.15 -0.76 6.76
C GLY A 151 8.54 -2.08 7.24
N ILE A 152 7.55 -2.61 6.52
CA ILE A 152 7.01 -3.95 6.78
C ILE A 152 8.05 -5.03 6.43
N ARG A 153 8.72 -4.91 5.28
CA ARG A 153 9.68 -5.91 4.77
C ARG A 153 10.96 -5.99 5.60
N PHE A 154 11.56 -4.85 5.95
CA PHE A 154 12.85 -4.78 6.64
C PHE A 154 12.71 -4.60 8.15
N GLY A 155 11.51 -4.26 8.63
CA GLY A 155 11.26 -3.97 10.04
C GLY A 155 11.91 -2.67 10.53
N LEU A 156 11.62 -2.32 11.79
CA LEU A 156 12.15 -1.10 12.42
C LEU A 156 13.68 -1.09 12.49
N ALA A 157 14.30 -2.25 12.73
CA ALA A 157 15.76 -2.40 12.80
C ALA A 157 16.46 -2.20 11.44
N GLY A 158 15.72 -2.33 10.33
CA GLY A 158 16.24 -2.05 9.00
C GLY A 158 16.30 -0.55 8.65
N ILE A 159 15.65 0.31 9.43
CA ILE A 159 15.64 1.76 9.20
C ILE A 159 16.93 2.37 9.76
N PRO A 160 17.69 3.17 8.98
CA PRO A 160 18.88 3.83 9.48
C PRO A 160 18.59 4.69 10.73
N GLU A 161 19.31 4.43 11.83
CA GLU A 161 19.15 5.18 13.08
C GLU A 161 19.37 6.69 12.89
N ARG A 162 20.28 7.06 12.00
CA ARG A 162 20.56 8.46 11.62
C ARG A 162 19.38 9.15 10.93
N TRP A 163 18.43 8.41 10.38
CA TRP A 163 17.17 8.94 9.83
C TRP A 163 16.07 8.94 10.87
N LEU A 164 16.01 7.90 11.70
CA LEU A 164 14.96 7.72 12.71
C LEU A 164 15.11 8.71 13.88
N THR A 165 16.33 8.92 14.38
CA THR A 165 16.64 9.80 15.53
C THR A 165 16.15 11.24 15.33
N PRO A 166 16.43 11.92 14.19
CA PRO A 166 15.95 13.28 13.96
C PRO A 166 14.51 13.36 13.40
N LEU A 167 13.80 12.22 13.24
CA LEU A 167 12.49 12.20 12.61
C LEU A 167 11.47 12.99 13.43
N ARG A 168 10.99 14.10 12.85
CA ARG A 168 9.95 14.93 13.49
C ARG A 168 8.67 14.11 13.66
N GLY A 169 8.09 14.19 14.86
CA GLY A 169 6.85 13.49 15.18
C GLY A 169 7.03 12.02 15.53
N PHE A 170 8.26 11.48 15.60
CA PHE A 170 8.49 10.09 16.01
C PHE A 170 7.86 9.77 17.38
N ALA A 171 8.01 10.67 18.35
CA ALA A 171 7.39 10.53 19.69
C ALA A 171 5.84 10.52 19.68
N LEU A 172 5.21 11.05 18.62
CA LEU A 172 3.76 11.00 18.43
C LEU A 172 3.33 9.71 17.72
N VAL A 173 4.09 9.27 16.72
CA VAL A 173 3.75 8.12 15.88
C VAL A 173 4.08 6.80 16.58
N ALA A 174 5.20 6.70 17.30
CA ALA A 174 5.63 5.44 17.91
C ALA A 174 4.61 4.82 18.89
N PRO A 175 3.94 5.59 19.78
CA PRO A 175 2.89 5.04 20.63
C PRO A 175 1.64 4.58 19.85
N LEU A 176 1.30 5.28 18.77
CA LEU A 176 0.17 4.92 17.90
C LEU A 176 0.46 3.60 17.20
N VAL A 177 1.64 3.46 16.58
CA VAL A 177 2.06 2.21 15.93
C VAL A 177 2.07 1.06 16.93
N SER A 178 2.60 1.25 18.13
CA SER A 178 2.60 0.24 19.19
C SER A 178 1.18 -0.19 19.57
N SER A 179 0.26 0.77 19.70
CA SER A 179 -1.15 0.51 20.02
C SER A 179 -1.89 -0.22 18.90
N LEU A 180 -1.57 0.09 17.64
CA LEU A 180 -2.13 -0.59 16.48
C LEU A 180 -1.65 -2.04 16.40
N MET A 181 -0.36 -2.28 16.63
CA MET A 181 0.23 -3.63 16.57
C MET A 181 -0.23 -4.54 17.71
N ALA A 182 -0.41 -4.02 18.93
CA ALA A 182 -0.90 -4.80 20.07
C ALA A 182 -2.30 -5.41 19.83
N ARG A 183 -3.17 -4.67 19.12
CA ARG A 183 -4.50 -5.16 18.74
C ARG A 183 -4.45 -6.28 17.72
N THR A 184 -3.40 -6.34 16.90
CA THR A 184 -3.21 -7.42 15.91
C THR A 184 -2.85 -8.73 16.61
N THR A 185 -1.98 -8.68 17.62
CA THR A 185 -1.52 -9.87 18.37
C THR A 185 -2.60 -10.50 19.28
N GLU A 186 -3.50 -9.69 19.84
CA GLU A 186 -4.60 -10.18 20.70
C GLU A 186 -5.67 -10.97 19.93
N VAL A 187 -5.82 -10.72 18.62
CA VAL A 187 -6.80 -11.42 17.78
C VAL A 187 -6.26 -12.78 17.31
N ASP A 188 -4.95 -12.91 17.12
CA ASP A 188 -4.32 -14.18 16.73
C ASP A 188 -4.31 -15.18 17.90
N CYS A 189 -4.09 -14.74 19.15
CA CYS A 189 -4.18 -15.59 20.35
C CYS A 189 -5.59 -16.10 20.68
N ASN A 190 -6.64 -15.45 20.18
CA ASN A 190 -8.03 -15.84 20.43
C ASN A 190 -8.63 -16.70 19.30
N ARG A 191 -7.82 -17.12 18.33
CA ARG A 191 -8.23 -17.96 17.19
C ARG A 191 -7.61 -19.37 17.21
N GLU A 192 -6.91 -19.74 18.28
CA GLU A 192 -6.46 -21.11 18.57
C GLU A 192 -7.44 -21.88 19.46
#